data_AF-A0A818AK45-F1
#
_entry.id   AF-A0A818AK45-F1
#
_cell.length_a   1.000
_cell.length_b   1.000
_cell.length_c   1.000
_cell.angle_alpha   90.00
_cell.angle_beta   90.00
_cell.angle_gamma   90.00
#
_symmetry.space_group_name_H-M   'P 1'
#
loop_
_entity.id
_entity.type
_entity.pdbx_description
1 polymer ?
#
loop_
_entity_poly.entity_id
_entity_poly.type
_entity_poly.pdbx_seq_one_letter_code
_entity_poly.pdbx_strand_id
1 'polypeptide(L)'
;MYPSLETYDKLFDQHSATIQCPCTKLSISYGKILNLSFILHQVCSSDLISPDWLNYLYLFNPSRIPYWTETEFSRDFRTIGMSYFQILSSFCSLAQMNIQESQQSFANTPLVNEHLLSRSIFDQQNRALTTSFISETHHNFGEILSFVKISGTINQLVTGTNLNFQIKMNNDGTISINDVILYPDADITHTSLAYSALCSCGTLQYCTIRPIIYTNGSDAFDFVQVFEDIEIGCTPLLGFLASGINWWYDRDYFENIQATYAILIDSRPPPILKPLNQSVPTR
;
A
#
# COMPACT_ATOMS: atom_id res chain seq x y z
N MET A 1 41.54 32.14 -17.49
CA MET A 1 41.87 30.95 -16.68
C MET A 1 41.04 31.07 -15.41
N TYR A 2 40.13 30.12 -15.14
CA TYR A 2 39.30 30.16 -13.93
C TYR A 2 40.06 29.49 -12.78
N PRO A 3 39.97 30.01 -11.54
CA PRO A 3 40.57 29.37 -10.38
C PRO A 3 39.97 27.97 -10.16
N SER A 4 40.75 27.08 -9.56
CA SER A 4 40.20 25.79 -9.09
C SER A 4 39.17 26.05 -7.97
N LEU A 5 38.27 25.08 -7.74
CA LEU A 5 37.29 25.18 -6.64
C LEU A 5 37.98 25.39 -5.29
N GLU A 6 39.08 24.67 -5.03
CA GLU A 6 39.84 24.81 -3.79
C GLU A 6 40.47 26.20 -3.63
N THR A 7 40.93 26.79 -4.74
CA THR A 7 41.43 28.17 -4.74
C THR A 7 40.32 29.17 -4.46
N TYR A 8 39.13 28.97 -5.05
CA TYR A 8 37.97 29.81 -4.78
C TYR A 8 37.54 29.71 -3.31
N ASP A 9 37.40 28.51 -2.76
CA ASP A 9 36.95 28.32 -1.37
C ASP A 9 37.90 29.02 -0.39
N LYS A 10 39.23 28.84 -0.55
CA LYS A 10 40.25 29.53 0.28
C LYS A 10 40.15 31.06 0.19
N LEU A 11 39.94 31.58 -1.00
CA LEU A 11 39.83 33.03 -1.22
C LEU A 11 38.51 33.58 -0.67
N PHE A 12 37.41 32.85 -0.84
CA PHE A 12 36.10 33.20 -0.32
C PHE A 12 36.10 33.24 1.22
N ASP A 13 36.78 32.30 1.88
CA ASP A 13 36.93 32.29 3.34
C ASP A 13 37.68 33.54 3.86
N GLN A 14 38.65 34.05 3.10
CA GLN A 14 39.46 35.21 3.48
C GLN A 14 38.82 36.56 3.10
N HIS A 15 38.01 36.57 2.03
CA HIS A 15 37.52 37.80 1.39
C HIS A 15 36.04 37.71 0.98
N SER A 16 35.21 37.05 1.80
CA SER A 16 33.79 36.77 1.51
C SER A 16 32.96 38.01 1.16
N ALA A 17 33.33 39.19 1.68
CA ALA A 17 32.62 40.45 1.42
C ALA A 17 32.93 41.08 0.05
N THR A 18 34.04 40.72 -0.60
CA THR A 18 34.53 41.40 -1.82
C THR A 18 34.69 40.47 -3.01
N ILE A 19 34.81 39.15 -2.79
CA ILE A 19 34.92 38.19 -3.88
C ILE A 19 33.57 37.85 -4.48
N GLN A 20 33.43 38.14 -5.77
CA GLN A 20 32.30 37.74 -6.60
C GLN A 20 32.82 37.09 -7.87
N CYS A 21 32.40 35.84 -8.12
CA CYS A 21 32.73 35.13 -9.35
C CYS A 21 31.46 35.04 -10.20
N PRO A 22 31.32 35.82 -11.28
CA PRO A 22 30.14 35.74 -12.12
C PRO A 22 30.05 34.38 -12.82
N CYS A 23 28.85 33.82 -12.86
CA CYS A 23 28.58 32.57 -13.55
C CYS A 23 28.58 32.77 -15.08
N THR A 24 29.16 31.84 -15.82
CA THR A 24 29.05 31.82 -17.29
C THR A 24 27.68 31.35 -17.78
N LYS A 25 26.95 30.62 -16.93
CA LYS A 25 25.56 30.20 -17.13
C LYS A 25 24.75 30.58 -15.90
N LEU A 26 23.72 31.38 -16.08
CA LEU A 26 22.85 31.85 -15.00
C LEU A 26 21.91 30.76 -14.47
N SER A 27 21.71 29.68 -15.23
CA SER A 27 20.79 28.59 -14.88
C SER A 27 21.39 27.23 -15.25
N ILE A 28 21.32 26.29 -14.31
CA ILE A 28 21.71 24.89 -14.49
C ILE A 28 20.63 24.03 -13.81
N SER A 29 20.10 23.01 -14.50
CA SER A 29 19.11 22.13 -13.86
C SER A 29 19.77 21.23 -12.81
N TYR A 30 19.07 21.00 -11.71
CA TYR A 30 19.56 20.21 -10.59
C TYR A 30 19.95 18.78 -10.99
N GLY A 31 19.29 18.17 -11.98
CA GLY A 31 19.65 16.84 -12.50
C GLY A 31 21.03 16.75 -13.13
N LYS A 32 21.69 17.89 -13.44
CA LYS A 32 23.10 17.91 -13.89
C LYS A 32 24.11 17.98 -12.75
N ILE A 33 23.64 18.29 -11.54
CA ILE A 33 24.48 18.59 -10.37
C ILE A 33 24.29 17.53 -9.29
N LEU A 34 23.06 17.04 -9.12
CA LEU A 34 22.66 16.06 -8.12
C LEU A 34 22.00 14.86 -8.79
N ASN A 35 22.26 13.68 -8.22
CA ASN A 35 21.59 12.45 -8.59
C ASN A 35 20.79 11.94 -7.38
N LEU A 36 19.48 11.81 -7.55
CA LEU A 36 18.61 11.21 -6.54
C LEU A 36 18.35 9.74 -6.93
N SER A 37 18.40 8.85 -5.95
CA SER A 37 18.00 7.46 -6.10
C SER A 37 17.05 7.09 -4.97
N PHE A 38 16.09 6.23 -5.26
CA PHE A 38 15.14 5.73 -4.28
C PHE A 38 15.14 4.20 -4.26
N ILE A 39 14.71 3.65 -3.14
CA ILE A 39 14.49 2.22 -2.95
C ILE A 39 13.08 2.07 -2.41
N LEU A 40 12.29 1.20 -3.04
CA LEU A 40 10.96 0.87 -2.55
C LEU A 40 11.06 -0.16 -1.41
N HIS A 41 10.05 -0.19 -0.56
CA HIS A 41 9.90 -1.22 0.45
C HIS A 41 9.96 -2.63 -0.17
N GLN A 42 10.56 -3.60 0.54
CA GLN A 42 10.80 -4.97 0.03
C GLN A 42 9.52 -5.66 -0.48
N VAL A 43 8.36 -5.32 0.10
CA VAL A 43 7.06 -5.84 -0.34
C VAL A 43 6.80 -5.59 -1.83
N CYS A 44 7.32 -4.49 -2.38
CA CYS A 44 7.17 -4.09 -3.77
C CYS A 44 8.06 -4.86 -4.76
N SER A 45 8.82 -5.84 -4.27
CA SER A 45 9.54 -6.82 -5.08
C SER A 45 9.39 -8.24 -4.54
N SER A 46 8.41 -8.46 -3.66
CA SER A 46 8.18 -9.74 -2.99
C SER A 46 7.23 -10.66 -3.76
N ASP A 47 7.18 -11.93 -3.35
CA ASP A 47 6.30 -12.93 -3.93
C ASP A 47 4.81 -12.55 -3.80
N LEU A 48 4.44 -11.74 -2.79
CA LEU A 48 3.06 -11.30 -2.51
C LEU A 48 2.42 -10.46 -3.62
N ILE A 49 3.22 -9.83 -4.46
CA ILE A 49 2.73 -9.04 -5.60
C ILE A 49 3.21 -9.61 -6.94
N SER A 50 3.82 -10.80 -6.92
CA SER A 50 4.34 -11.42 -8.12
C SER A 50 3.21 -11.75 -9.10
N PRO A 51 3.42 -11.61 -10.42
CA PRO A 51 2.44 -12.05 -11.41
C PRO A 51 2.06 -13.51 -11.25
N ASP A 52 3.00 -14.38 -10.87
CA ASP A 52 2.75 -15.80 -10.65
C ASP A 52 1.75 -16.03 -9.51
N TRP A 53 1.90 -15.32 -8.38
CA TRP A 53 0.96 -15.39 -7.27
C TRP A 53 -0.41 -14.80 -7.59
N LEU A 54 -0.45 -13.61 -8.18
CA LEU A 54 -1.72 -12.97 -8.55
C LEU A 54 -2.49 -13.80 -9.59
N ASN A 55 -1.78 -14.33 -10.59
CA ASN A 55 -2.36 -15.27 -11.54
C ASN A 55 -2.78 -16.56 -10.83
N TYR A 56 -2.01 -17.06 -9.84
CA TYR A 56 -2.36 -18.21 -9.01
C TYR A 56 -3.77 -18.08 -8.45
N LEU A 57 -3.99 -16.99 -7.72
CA LEU A 57 -5.24 -16.63 -7.07
C LEU A 57 -6.42 -16.46 -8.03
N TYR A 58 -6.20 -16.09 -9.30
CA TYR A 58 -7.28 -15.98 -10.29
C TYR A 58 -8.01 -17.30 -10.56
N LEU A 59 -7.37 -18.45 -10.30
CA LEU A 59 -8.03 -19.76 -10.43
C LEU A 59 -8.88 -20.14 -9.23
N PHE A 60 -8.89 -19.33 -8.17
CA PHE A 60 -9.71 -19.56 -7.01
C PHE A 60 -11.20 -19.56 -7.40
N ASN A 61 -11.90 -20.64 -7.05
CA ASN A 61 -13.35 -20.74 -7.18
C ASN A 61 -14.01 -20.63 -5.80
N PRO A 62 -14.72 -19.53 -5.50
CA PRO A 62 -15.42 -19.35 -4.23
C PRO A 62 -16.38 -20.48 -3.88
N SER A 63 -16.99 -21.15 -4.86
CA SER A 63 -17.92 -22.28 -4.61
C SER A 63 -17.25 -23.52 -4.00
N ARG A 64 -15.92 -23.53 -3.87
CA ARG A 64 -15.17 -24.60 -3.19
C ARG A 64 -14.97 -24.33 -1.70
N ILE A 65 -15.30 -23.13 -1.22
CA ILE A 65 -15.32 -22.83 0.20
C ILE A 65 -16.49 -23.59 0.86
N PRO A 66 -16.34 -24.11 2.09
CA PRO A 66 -17.44 -24.80 2.77
C PRO A 66 -18.69 -23.92 2.90
N TYR A 67 -19.84 -24.44 2.47
CA TYR A 67 -21.12 -23.71 2.45
C TYR A 67 -21.49 -23.06 3.79
N TRP A 68 -21.12 -23.66 4.92
CA TRP A 68 -21.43 -23.11 6.25
C TRP A 68 -20.63 -21.83 6.57
N THR A 69 -19.53 -21.56 5.86
CA THR A 69 -18.78 -20.29 5.94
C THR A 69 -19.36 -19.22 5.02
N GLU A 70 -20.30 -19.57 4.14
CA GLU A 70 -21.05 -18.62 3.30
C GLU A 70 -22.09 -17.89 4.17
N THR A 71 -21.65 -16.93 4.97
CA THR A 71 -22.53 -15.95 5.61
C THR A 71 -22.94 -14.86 4.63
N GLU A 72 -23.85 -13.96 5.03
CA GLU A 72 -24.27 -12.83 4.18
C GLU A 72 -23.10 -12.01 3.64
N PHE A 73 -21.99 -12.00 4.39
CA PHE A 73 -20.66 -11.60 3.96
C PHE A 73 -19.64 -12.63 4.47
N SER A 74 -18.70 -13.05 3.63
CA SER A 74 -17.67 -14.01 4.05
C SER A 74 -16.57 -13.31 4.84
N ARG A 75 -16.28 -13.80 6.05
CA ARG A 75 -15.05 -13.45 6.81
C ARG A 75 -13.83 -14.24 6.34
N ASP A 76 -14.02 -15.16 5.39
CA ASP A 76 -12.95 -16.01 4.92
C ASP A 76 -11.92 -15.19 4.13
N PHE A 77 -10.68 -15.13 4.62
CA PHE A 77 -9.59 -14.41 3.96
C PHE A 77 -9.47 -14.77 2.49
N ARG A 78 -9.74 -16.04 2.12
CA ARG A 78 -9.57 -16.51 0.74
C ARG A 78 -10.51 -15.82 -0.24
N THR A 79 -11.65 -15.31 0.23
CA THR A 79 -12.60 -14.53 -0.59
C THR A 79 -12.12 -13.11 -0.88
N ILE A 80 -11.24 -12.55 -0.04
CA ILE A 80 -10.74 -11.18 -0.18
C ILE A 80 -9.27 -11.09 -0.58
N GLY A 81 -8.52 -12.19 -0.41
CA GLY A 81 -7.06 -12.20 -0.53
C GLY A 81 -6.58 -11.72 -1.89
N MET A 82 -7.25 -12.10 -2.99
CA MET A 82 -6.93 -11.61 -4.33
C MET A 82 -7.01 -10.09 -4.42
N SER A 83 -8.10 -9.48 -3.93
CA SER A 83 -8.24 -8.02 -3.92
C SER A 83 -7.19 -7.36 -3.02
N TYR A 84 -6.88 -7.97 -1.88
CA TYR A 84 -5.82 -7.48 -0.98
C TYR A 84 -4.47 -7.40 -1.70
N PHE A 85 -4.03 -8.49 -2.33
CA PHE A 85 -2.73 -8.53 -3.02
C PHE A 85 -2.69 -7.65 -4.27
N GLN A 86 -3.81 -7.50 -4.98
CA GLN A 86 -3.92 -6.55 -6.10
C GLN A 86 -3.81 -5.09 -5.65
N ILE A 87 -4.41 -4.74 -4.52
CA ILE A 87 -4.26 -3.40 -3.93
C ILE A 87 -2.81 -3.17 -3.53
N LEU A 88 -2.17 -4.13 -2.85
CA LEU A 88 -0.76 -4.06 -2.49
C LEU A 88 0.13 -3.82 -3.71
N SER A 89 -0.07 -4.59 -4.79
CA SER A 89 0.63 -4.41 -6.06
C SER A 89 0.39 -3.02 -6.65
N SER A 90 -0.86 -2.54 -6.64
CA SER A 90 -1.22 -1.22 -7.17
C SER A 90 -0.59 -0.09 -6.37
N PHE A 91 -0.51 -0.22 -5.05
CA PHE A 91 0.16 0.74 -4.18
C PHE A 91 1.66 0.83 -4.49
N CYS A 92 2.31 -0.31 -4.70
CA CYS A 92 3.72 -0.34 -5.09
C CYS A 92 3.97 0.35 -6.44
N SER A 93 3.15 0.05 -7.45
CA SER A 93 3.23 0.71 -8.76
C SER A 93 2.98 2.21 -8.66
N LEU A 94 1.97 2.62 -7.87
CA LEU A 94 1.64 4.02 -7.68
C LEU A 94 2.75 4.78 -6.95
N ALA A 95 3.31 4.20 -5.91
CA ALA A 95 4.45 4.78 -5.19
C ALA A 95 5.64 4.98 -6.12
N GLN A 96 5.94 3.98 -6.96
CA GLN A 96 7.01 4.07 -7.95
C GLN A 96 6.80 5.21 -8.94
N MET A 97 5.60 5.29 -9.54
CA MET A 97 5.26 6.36 -10.50
C MET A 97 5.36 7.74 -9.85
N ASN A 98 4.78 7.91 -8.67
CA ASN A 98 4.79 9.18 -7.94
C ASN A 98 6.21 9.65 -7.59
N ILE A 99 7.10 8.73 -7.16
CA ILE A 99 8.51 9.06 -6.90
C ILE A 99 9.23 9.42 -8.20
N GLN A 100 9.00 8.69 -9.30
CA GLN A 100 9.61 8.96 -10.60
C GLN A 100 9.20 10.33 -11.16
N GLU A 101 7.92 10.69 -11.06
CA GLU A 101 7.41 12.02 -11.45
C GLU A 101 8.04 13.12 -10.60
N SER A 102 8.10 12.92 -9.28
CA SER A 102 8.73 13.87 -8.36
C SER A 102 10.23 14.03 -8.63
N GLN A 103 10.91 12.92 -8.99
CA GLN A 103 12.34 12.92 -9.34
C GLN A 103 12.58 13.69 -10.64
N GLN A 104 11.69 13.56 -11.63
CA GLN A 104 11.74 14.34 -12.86
C GLN A 104 11.54 15.84 -12.60
N SER A 105 10.58 16.20 -11.73
CA SER A 105 10.36 17.59 -11.31
C SER A 105 11.60 18.18 -10.62
N PHE A 106 12.18 17.44 -9.67
CA PHE A 106 13.44 17.81 -9.02
C PHE A 106 14.57 18.03 -10.04
N ALA A 107 14.78 17.08 -10.95
CA ALA A 107 15.85 17.14 -11.94
C ALA A 107 15.71 18.35 -12.89
N ASN A 108 14.47 18.75 -13.20
CA ASN A 108 14.16 19.88 -14.07
C ASN A 108 14.17 21.23 -13.35
N THR A 109 14.20 21.25 -12.01
CA THR A 109 14.29 22.49 -11.24
C THR A 109 15.59 23.23 -11.57
N PRO A 110 15.53 24.50 -11.99
CA PRO A 110 16.73 25.27 -12.29
C PRO A 110 17.36 25.85 -11.01
N LEU A 111 18.66 25.66 -10.83
CA LEU A 111 19.47 26.48 -9.95
C LEU A 111 19.83 27.77 -10.68
N VAL A 112 19.26 28.90 -10.23
CA VAL A 112 19.48 30.21 -10.83
C VAL A 112 20.36 31.07 -9.92
N ASN A 113 21.53 31.46 -10.41
CA ASN A 113 22.37 32.43 -9.71
C ASN A 113 23.29 33.21 -10.66
N GLU A 114 23.51 34.49 -10.35
CA GLU A 114 24.39 35.37 -11.12
C GLU A 114 25.87 35.14 -10.79
N HIS A 115 26.15 34.70 -9.57
CA HIS A 115 27.49 34.50 -9.05
C HIS A 115 27.69 33.05 -8.59
N LEU A 116 28.93 32.65 -8.35
CA LEU A 116 29.19 31.36 -7.74
C LEU A 116 28.66 31.39 -6.29
N LEU A 117 27.86 30.39 -5.94
CA LEU A 117 27.37 30.22 -4.58
C LEU A 117 28.51 29.73 -3.67
N SER A 118 28.54 30.23 -2.44
CA SER A 118 29.36 29.60 -1.41
C SER A 118 28.86 28.19 -1.13
N ARG A 119 29.77 27.32 -0.66
CA ARG A 119 29.41 25.94 -0.30
C ARG A 119 28.27 25.88 0.73
N SER A 120 28.28 26.76 1.73
CA SER A 120 27.23 26.80 2.75
C SER A 120 25.85 27.12 2.17
N ILE A 121 25.76 28.10 1.27
CA ILE A 121 24.49 28.48 0.63
C ILE A 121 24.04 27.39 -0.34
N PHE A 122 24.95 26.84 -1.14
CA PHE A 122 24.66 25.74 -2.04
C PHE A 122 24.10 24.53 -1.28
N ASP A 123 24.75 24.11 -0.19
CA ASP A 123 24.28 23.00 0.63
C ASP A 123 22.93 23.29 1.31
N GLN A 124 22.69 24.55 1.72
CA GLN A 124 21.40 24.96 2.29
C GLN A 124 20.27 24.88 1.25
N GLN A 125 20.50 25.38 0.03
CA GLN A 125 19.54 25.29 -1.06
C GLN A 125 19.26 23.83 -1.45
N ASN A 126 20.31 22.99 -1.54
CA ASN A 126 20.16 21.56 -1.81
C ASN A 126 19.32 20.85 -0.75
N ARG A 127 19.59 21.13 0.54
CA ARG A 127 18.79 20.57 1.65
C ARG A 127 17.35 21.03 1.58
N ALA A 128 17.09 22.31 1.34
CA ALA A 128 15.74 22.83 1.20
C ALA A 128 14.99 22.15 0.05
N LEU A 129 15.62 22.03 -1.13
CA LEU A 129 15.01 21.38 -2.27
C LEU A 129 14.77 19.88 -2.06
N THR A 130 15.71 19.19 -1.40
CA THR A 130 15.55 17.76 -1.06
C THR A 130 14.39 17.55 -0.09
N THR A 131 14.25 18.42 0.92
CA THR A 131 13.12 18.39 1.85
C THR A 131 11.80 18.65 1.13
N SER A 132 11.76 19.63 0.22
CA SER A 132 10.58 19.88 -0.61
C SER A 132 10.23 18.68 -1.47
N PHE A 133 11.21 18.05 -2.13
CA PHE A 133 11.01 16.83 -2.91
C PHE A 133 10.36 15.72 -2.06
N ILE A 134 10.89 15.44 -0.87
CA ILE A 134 10.32 14.42 0.03
C ILE A 134 8.89 14.79 0.42
N SER A 135 8.67 16.03 0.86
CA SER A 135 7.36 16.50 1.30
C SER A 135 6.31 16.48 0.19
N GLU A 136 6.66 16.92 -1.01
CA GLU A 136 5.78 16.95 -2.18
C GLU A 136 5.46 15.53 -2.65
N THR A 137 6.46 14.65 -2.69
CA THR A 137 6.25 13.23 -3.01
C THR A 137 5.24 12.60 -2.05
N HIS A 138 5.40 12.82 -0.73
CA HIS A 138 4.44 12.33 0.27
C HIS A 138 3.05 12.94 0.10
N HIS A 139 2.98 14.25 -0.13
CA HIS A 139 1.73 14.96 -0.29
C HIS A 139 0.95 14.47 -1.51
N ASN A 140 1.59 14.40 -2.67
CA ASN A 140 0.98 13.95 -3.93
C ASN A 140 0.44 12.51 -3.81
N PHE A 141 1.21 11.61 -3.18
CA PHE A 141 0.72 10.25 -2.92
C PHE A 141 -0.52 10.25 -2.01
N GLY A 142 -0.51 11.08 -0.95
CA GLY A 142 -1.63 11.24 -0.04
C GLY A 142 -2.88 11.82 -0.72
N GLU A 143 -2.72 12.75 -1.65
CA GLU A 143 -3.81 13.31 -2.46
C GLU A 143 -4.42 12.26 -3.39
N ILE A 144 -3.58 11.49 -4.11
CA ILE A 144 -4.05 10.42 -4.98
C ILE A 144 -4.83 9.37 -4.17
N LEU A 145 -4.29 8.96 -3.02
CA LEU A 145 -4.95 8.00 -2.14
C LEU A 145 -6.29 8.53 -1.60
N SER A 146 -6.33 9.80 -1.20
CA SER A 146 -7.54 10.45 -0.73
C SER A 146 -8.60 10.52 -1.84
N PHE A 147 -8.19 10.86 -3.06
CA PHE A 147 -9.08 10.88 -4.22
C PHE A 147 -9.68 9.49 -4.51
N VAL A 148 -8.86 8.43 -4.51
CA VAL A 148 -9.33 7.05 -4.73
C VAL A 148 -10.31 6.64 -3.63
N LYS A 149 -9.98 6.92 -2.36
CA LYS A 149 -10.87 6.64 -1.22
C LYS A 149 -12.22 7.34 -1.38
N ILE A 150 -12.22 8.65 -1.61
CA ILE A 150 -13.43 9.47 -1.73
C ILE A 150 -14.26 9.04 -2.94
N SER A 151 -13.61 8.73 -4.07
CA SER A 151 -14.27 8.28 -5.28
C SER A 151 -14.93 6.90 -5.11
N GLY A 152 -14.32 6.00 -4.32
CA GLY A 152 -14.95 4.74 -3.97
C GLY A 152 -16.16 4.91 -3.04
N THR A 153 -16.04 5.77 -2.03
CA THR A 153 -17.03 5.88 -0.97
C THR A 153 -18.21 6.80 -1.29
N ILE A 154 -17.98 7.94 -1.94
CA ILE A 154 -19.08 8.87 -2.34
C ILE A 154 -19.94 8.25 -3.44
N ASN A 155 -19.31 7.58 -4.41
CA ASN A 155 -20.06 6.97 -5.51
C ASN A 155 -20.72 5.65 -5.12
N GLN A 156 -20.56 5.19 -3.86
CA GLN A 156 -21.17 3.96 -3.34
C GLN A 156 -20.93 2.75 -4.27
N LEU A 157 -19.74 2.66 -4.88
CA LEU A 157 -19.43 1.62 -5.84
C LEU A 157 -19.46 0.25 -5.16
N VAL A 158 -20.32 -0.65 -5.62
CA VAL A 158 -20.36 -2.02 -5.10
C VAL A 158 -19.00 -2.68 -5.33
N THR A 159 -18.40 -3.13 -4.24
CA THR A 159 -17.06 -3.72 -4.27
C THR A 159 -17.15 -5.22 -4.50
N GLY A 160 -16.09 -5.84 -5.05
CA GLY A 160 -16.07 -7.28 -5.32
C GLY A 160 -16.23 -8.16 -4.06
N THR A 161 -16.08 -7.59 -2.87
CA THR A 161 -16.30 -8.27 -1.59
C THR A 161 -17.73 -8.11 -1.07
N ASN A 162 -18.56 -7.25 -1.69
CA ASN A 162 -19.94 -6.93 -1.31
C ASN A 162 -20.11 -6.52 0.16
N LEU A 163 -19.07 -5.95 0.78
CA LEU A 163 -19.09 -5.55 2.20
C LEU A 163 -19.67 -4.17 2.44
N ASN A 164 -19.75 -3.36 1.38
CA ASN A 164 -20.46 -2.09 1.44
C ASN A 164 -21.96 -2.26 1.18
N PHE A 165 -22.33 -3.10 0.19
CA PHE A 165 -23.72 -3.42 -0.14
C PHE A 165 -23.83 -4.87 -0.60
N GLN A 166 -24.91 -5.52 -0.21
CA GLN A 166 -25.28 -6.83 -0.70
C GLN A 166 -26.37 -6.70 -1.76
N ILE A 167 -26.08 -7.18 -2.97
CA ILE A 167 -27.07 -7.28 -4.04
C ILE A 167 -27.56 -8.73 -4.12
N LYS A 168 -28.83 -8.97 -3.79
CA LYS A 168 -29.47 -10.29 -3.91
C LYS A 168 -30.53 -10.24 -5.01
N MET A 169 -30.45 -11.18 -5.95
CA MET A 169 -31.55 -11.47 -6.86
C MET A 169 -32.52 -12.42 -6.18
N ASN A 170 -33.76 -11.98 -6.04
CA ASN A 170 -34.83 -12.76 -5.46
C ASN A 170 -35.40 -13.76 -6.48
N ASN A 171 -36.04 -14.82 -6.00
CA ASN A 171 -36.64 -15.85 -6.85
C ASN A 171 -37.76 -15.33 -7.77
N ASP A 172 -38.35 -14.18 -7.42
CA ASP A 172 -39.37 -13.49 -8.23
C ASP A 172 -38.76 -12.57 -9.32
N GLY A 173 -37.43 -12.55 -9.45
CA GLY A 173 -36.71 -11.72 -10.41
C GLY A 173 -36.47 -10.28 -9.96
N THR A 174 -36.86 -9.92 -8.73
CA THR A 174 -36.56 -8.59 -8.16
C THR A 174 -35.14 -8.53 -7.60
N ILE A 175 -34.57 -7.31 -7.54
CA ILE A 175 -33.26 -7.05 -6.95
C ILE A 175 -33.47 -6.40 -5.60
N SER A 176 -32.89 -6.97 -4.54
CA SER A 176 -32.78 -6.33 -3.23
C SER A 176 -31.35 -5.86 -3.00
N ILE A 177 -31.22 -4.63 -2.50
CA ILE A 177 -29.95 -4.02 -2.12
C ILE A 177 -30.04 -3.73 -0.63
N ASN A 178 -29.19 -4.38 0.16
CA ASN A 178 -29.16 -4.21 1.60
C ASN A 178 -27.78 -3.72 2.03
N ASP A 179 -27.76 -2.84 3.03
CA ASP A 179 -26.53 -2.48 3.72
C ASP A 179 -26.02 -3.68 4.51
N VAL A 180 -24.71 -3.90 4.48
CA VAL A 180 -24.08 -4.95 5.29
C VAL A 180 -23.75 -4.41 6.68
N ILE A 181 -24.23 -5.13 7.69
CA ILE A 181 -23.89 -4.89 9.09
C ILE A 181 -22.71 -5.77 9.45
N LEU A 182 -21.56 -5.13 9.67
CA LEU A 182 -20.37 -5.75 10.22
C LEU A 182 -20.45 -5.77 11.75
N TYR A 183 -19.84 -6.79 12.32
CA TYR A 183 -19.70 -6.94 13.77
C TYR A 183 -18.20 -6.85 14.10
N PRO A 184 -17.66 -5.62 14.27
CA PRO A 184 -16.30 -5.42 14.76
C PRO A 184 -16.17 -6.03 16.16
N ASP A 185 -15.02 -6.63 16.45
CA ASP A 185 -14.73 -7.34 17.70
C ASP A 185 -15.68 -8.52 18.00
N ALA A 186 -15.87 -9.39 17.02
CA ALA A 186 -16.24 -10.76 17.35
C ALA A 186 -15.05 -11.39 18.06
N ASP A 187 -15.07 -11.50 19.38
CA ASP A 187 -14.06 -12.29 20.10
C ASP A 187 -14.34 -13.76 19.79
N ILE A 188 -13.48 -14.35 18.96
CA ILE A 188 -13.63 -15.72 18.48
C ILE A 188 -12.78 -16.60 19.37
N THR A 189 -13.38 -17.06 20.46
CA THR A 189 -12.80 -18.21 21.18
C THR A 189 -13.24 -19.49 20.48
N HIS A 190 -12.55 -20.61 20.71
CA HIS A 190 -12.96 -21.92 20.19
C HIS A 190 -14.38 -22.35 20.60
N THR A 191 -15.07 -21.61 21.47
CA THR A 191 -16.38 -21.97 22.03
C THR A 191 -17.42 -20.85 22.03
N SER A 192 -17.07 -19.61 21.68
CA SER A 192 -18.02 -18.48 21.72
C SER A 192 -17.66 -17.37 20.74
N LEU A 193 -18.69 -16.78 20.13
CA LEU A 193 -18.64 -15.50 19.41
C LEU A 193 -19.30 -14.43 20.29
N ALA A 194 -18.52 -13.50 20.83
CA ALA A 194 -19.05 -12.35 21.54
C ALA A 194 -18.92 -11.11 20.67
N TYR A 195 -20.00 -10.36 20.43
CA TYR A 195 -19.98 -9.13 19.66
C TYR A 195 -19.94 -7.92 20.58
N SER A 196 -18.92 -7.07 20.46
CA SER A 196 -18.81 -5.85 21.26
C SER A 196 -19.64 -4.70 20.67
N ALA A 197 -19.81 -4.66 19.34
CA ALA A 197 -20.42 -3.55 18.63
C ALA A 197 -21.05 -3.95 17.28
N LEU A 198 -21.93 -3.08 16.78
CA LEU A 198 -22.59 -3.14 15.48
C LEU A 198 -22.09 -1.98 14.61
N CYS A 199 -21.70 -2.27 13.36
CA CYS A 199 -21.18 -1.26 12.46
C CYS A 199 -21.73 -1.48 11.05
N SER A 200 -22.52 -0.55 10.52
CA SER A 200 -23.04 -0.64 9.15
C SER A 200 -22.14 0.13 8.20
N CYS A 201 -21.74 -0.50 7.10
CA CYS A 201 -20.94 0.16 6.06
C CYS A 201 -21.72 1.22 5.27
N GLY A 202 -23.05 1.20 5.35
CA GLY A 202 -23.92 2.26 4.81
C GLY A 202 -23.87 3.55 5.63
N THR A 203 -23.56 3.47 6.94
CA THR A 203 -23.54 4.64 7.83
C THR A 203 -22.12 5.02 8.28
N LEU A 204 -21.27 4.05 8.54
CA LEU A 204 -19.90 4.21 9.04
C LEU A 204 -18.92 3.53 8.08
N GLN A 205 -18.09 4.30 7.40
CA GLN A 205 -17.17 3.74 6.38
C GLN A 205 -15.92 3.10 7.00
N TYR A 206 -15.64 3.35 8.27
CA TYR A 206 -14.45 2.88 8.98
C TYR A 206 -14.68 1.55 9.72
N CYS A 207 -15.80 0.86 9.46
CA CYS A 207 -16.03 -0.48 10.01
C CYS A 207 -14.98 -1.45 9.47
N THR A 208 -14.38 -2.20 10.38
CA THR A 208 -13.39 -3.24 10.07
C THR A 208 -13.67 -4.51 10.86
N ILE A 209 -13.28 -5.65 10.32
CA ILE A 209 -13.35 -6.95 10.96
C ILE A 209 -12.11 -7.77 10.58
N ARG A 210 -11.71 -8.69 11.45
CA ARG A 210 -10.59 -9.59 11.17
C ARG A 210 -11.01 -10.72 10.23
N PRO A 211 -10.22 -11.01 9.18
CA PRO A 211 -10.40 -12.19 8.36
C PRO A 211 -9.95 -13.44 9.10
N ILE A 212 -10.54 -14.56 8.70
CA ILE A 212 -10.26 -15.88 9.25
C ILE A 212 -10.04 -16.81 8.07
N ILE A 213 -9.20 -17.83 8.18
CA ILE A 213 -9.23 -18.96 7.26
C ILE A 213 -9.91 -20.12 7.97
N TYR A 214 -11.10 -20.47 7.52
CA TYR A 214 -11.82 -21.62 8.02
C TYR A 214 -11.26 -22.94 7.47
N THR A 215 -11.30 -23.98 8.29
CA THR A 215 -11.03 -25.34 7.82
C THR A 215 -12.23 -25.89 7.03
N ASN A 216 -12.12 -27.11 6.49
CA ASN A 216 -13.25 -27.85 5.92
C ASN A 216 -14.10 -28.56 7.00
N GLY A 217 -14.07 -28.07 8.25
CA GLY A 217 -14.86 -28.57 9.36
C GLY A 217 -16.36 -28.34 9.19
N SER A 218 -17.08 -28.26 10.30
CA SER A 218 -18.55 -28.14 10.27
C SER A 218 -19.10 -26.95 11.07
N ASP A 219 -18.24 -26.18 11.75
CA ASP A 219 -18.67 -25.03 12.53
C ASP A 219 -17.75 -23.81 12.41
N ALA A 220 -18.28 -22.67 12.85
CA ALA A 220 -17.60 -21.37 12.81
C ALA A 220 -16.35 -21.25 13.70
N PHE A 221 -16.02 -22.28 14.49
CA PHE A 221 -14.88 -22.32 15.40
C PHE A 221 -13.75 -23.21 14.87
N ASP A 222 -14.02 -23.98 13.81
CA ASP A 222 -13.04 -24.79 13.10
C ASP A 222 -12.24 -23.95 12.09
N PHE A 223 -11.23 -23.20 12.58
CA PHE A 223 -10.36 -22.35 11.75
C PHE A 223 -8.88 -22.74 11.80
N VAL A 224 -8.19 -22.48 10.69
CA VAL A 224 -6.73 -22.61 10.56
C VAL A 224 -6.04 -21.39 11.18
N GLN A 225 -6.57 -20.20 10.92
CA GLN A 225 -5.90 -18.96 11.27
C GLN A 225 -6.88 -17.79 11.41
N VAL A 226 -6.66 -16.96 12.43
CA VAL A 226 -7.20 -15.60 12.54
C VAL A 226 -6.08 -14.62 12.21
N PHE A 227 -6.37 -13.62 11.38
CA PHE A 227 -5.39 -12.60 11.02
C PHE A 227 -5.56 -11.39 11.94
N GLU A 228 -4.60 -11.20 12.85
CA GLU A 228 -4.63 -10.09 13.81
C GLU A 228 -4.19 -8.76 13.18
N ASP A 229 -3.31 -8.80 12.18
CA ASP A 229 -2.79 -7.61 11.49
C ASP A 229 -3.45 -7.35 10.13
N ILE A 230 -4.44 -8.16 9.71
CA ILE A 230 -5.18 -7.89 8.47
C ILE A 230 -6.60 -7.51 8.84
N GLU A 231 -7.11 -6.47 8.20
CA GLU A 231 -8.46 -5.99 8.39
C GLU A 231 -9.25 -6.08 7.08
N ILE A 232 -10.48 -6.56 7.20
CA ILE A 232 -11.49 -6.44 6.16
C ILE A 232 -12.33 -5.21 6.48
N GLY A 233 -12.34 -4.23 5.57
CA GLY A 233 -13.15 -3.02 5.72
C GLY A 233 -14.37 -3.01 4.80
N CYS A 234 -15.20 -1.97 4.95
CA CYS A 234 -16.34 -1.71 4.06
C CYS A 234 -15.99 -1.69 2.57
N THR A 235 -14.76 -1.30 2.24
CA THR A 235 -14.19 -1.51 0.92
C THR A 235 -12.82 -2.19 1.06
N PRO A 236 -12.37 -2.93 0.03
CA PRO A 236 -11.03 -3.54 0.04
C PRO A 236 -9.91 -2.53 0.35
N LEU A 237 -10.02 -1.29 -0.14
CA LEU A 237 -9.05 -0.23 0.15
C LEU A 237 -9.06 0.16 1.63
N LEU A 238 -10.22 0.33 2.24
CA LEU A 238 -10.32 0.73 3.64
C LEU A 238 -9.83 -0.38 4.58
N GLY A 239 -10.11 -1.63 4.27
CA GLY A 239 -9.53 -2.78 4.97
C GLY A 239 -8.00 -2.82 4.86
N PHE A 240 -7.49 -2.65 3.63
CA PHE A 240 -6.05 -2.60 3.39
C PHE A 240 -5.37 -1.46 4.19
N LEU A 241 -5.95 -0.26 4.21
CA LEU A 241 -5.41 0.88 4.96
C LEU A 241 -5.52 0.74 6.49
N ALA A 242 -6.46 -0.06 6.98
CA ALA A 242 -6.60 -0.37 8.40
C ALA A 242 -5.68 -1.53 8.84
N SER A 243 -5.22 -2.34 7.89
CA SER A 243 -4.34 -3.48 8.16
C SER A 243 -2.95 -3.03 8.61
N GLY A 244 -2.37 -3.79 9.53
CA GLY A 244 -0.96 -3.73 9.89
C GLY A 244 -0.06 -4.43 8.86
N ILE A 245 1.25 -4.25 9.05
CA ILE A 245 2.29 -4.79 8.16
C ILE A 245 3.12 -5.91 8.80
N ASN A 246 2.93 -6.20 10.09
CA ASN A 246 3.77 -7.13 10.83
C ASN A 246 3.71 -8.55 10.25
N TRP A 247 2.53 -8.96 9.80
CA TRP A 247 2.32 -10.27 9.20
C TRP A 247 3.14 -10.51 7.91
N TRP A 248 3.62 -9.46 7.24
CA TRP A 248 4.51 -9.62 6.08
C TRP A 248 5.81 -10.35 6.41
N TYR A 249 6.17 -10.41 7.70
CA TYR A 249 7.38 -11.05 8.20
C TYR A 249 7.08 -12.38 8.91
N ASP A 250 5.82 -12.76 9.04
CA ASP A 250 5.39 -13.97 9.73
C ASP A 250 5.34 -15.16 8.76
N ARG A 251 6.04 -16.24 9.10
CA ARG A 251 6.11 -17.44 8.26
C ARG A 251 4.81 -18.23 8.27
N ASP A 252 4.16 -18.34 9.43
CA ASP A 252 2.97 -19.17 9.60
C ASP A 252 1.81 -18.60 8.78
N TYR A 253 1.70 -17.27 8.72
CA TYR A 253 0.75 -16.57 7.84
C TYR A 253 0.92 -16.96 6.37
N PHE A 254 2.15 -16.98 5.88
CA PHE A 254 2.45 -17.31 4.49
C PHE A 254 2.16 -18.77 4.17
N GLU A 255 2.59 -19.68 5.04
CA GLU A 255 2.38 -21.12 4.88
C GLU A 255 0.89 -21.47 4.89
N ASN A 256 0.11 -20.89 5.80
CA ASN A 256 -1.33 -21.12 5.90
C ASN A 256 -2.10 -20.55 4.70
N ILE A 257 -1.79 -19.32 4.26
CA ILE A 257 -2.38 -18.74 3.05
C ILE A 257 -2.09 -19.65 1.85
N GLN A 258 -0.83 -20.04 1.65
CA GLN A 258 -0.42 -20.85 0.52
C GLN A 258 -1.09 -22.24 0.55
N ALA A 259 -1.07 -22.92 1.69
CA ALA A 259 -1.65 -24.24 1.85
C ALA A 259 -3.16 -24.24 1.62
N THR A 260 -3.87 -23.23 2.14
CA THR A 260 -5.33 -23.18 2.06
C THR A 260 -5.82 -22.82 0.66
N TYR A 261 -5.12 -21.97 -0.07
CA TYR A 261 -5.38 -21.79 -1.50
C TYR A 261 -5.01 -23.03 -2.32
N ALA A 262 -3.94 -23.75 -1.97
CA ALA A 262 -3.54 -24.97 -2.67
C ALA A 262 -4.61 -26.09 -2.60
N ILE A 263 -5.30 -26.20 -1.47
CA ILE A 263 -6.42 -27.14 -1.33
C ILE A 263 -7.59 -26.75 -2.26
N LEU A 264 -7.88 -25.45 -2.39
CA LEU A 264 -9.00 -24.97 -3.19
C LEU A 264 -8.67 -24.84 -4.68
N ILE A 265 -7.39 -24.72 -5.03
CA ILE A 265 -6.84 -24.61 -6.38
C ILE A 265 -5.97 -25.86 -6.64
N ASP A 266 -6.64 -27.01 -6.74
CA ASP A 266 -6.05 -28.32 -7.02
C ASP A 266 -5.44 -28.46 -8.44
N SER A 267 -5.74 -27.53 -9.33
CA SER A 267 -5.38 -27.62 -10.75
C SER A 267 -3.90 -27.38 -11.04
N ARG A 268 -3.16 -26.75 -10.13
CA ARG A 268 -1.72 -26.49 -10.28
C ARG A 268 -1.04 -26.27 -8.92
N PRO A 269 0.27 -26.55 -8.79
CA PRO A 269 0.99 -26.29 -7.55
C PRO A 269 1.02 -24.77 -7.24
N PRO A 270 0.91 -24.39 -5.96
CA PRO A 270 1.02 -22.98 -5.56
C PRO A 270 2.45 -22.46 -5.79
N PRO A 271 2.62 -21.20 -6.23
CA PRO A 271 3.89 -20.50 -6.13
C PRO A 271 4.38 -20.46 -4.68
N ILE A 272 5.70 -20.48 -4.49
CA ILE A 272 6.29 -20.37 -3.16
C ILE A 272 6.17 -18.93 -2.70
N LEU A 273 5.55 -18.71 -1.54
CA LEU A 273 5.54 -17.42 -0.87
C LEU A 273 6.59 -17.40 0.24
N LYS A 274 7.37 -16.33 0.32
CA LYS A 274 8.36 -16.14 1.40
C LYS A 274 8.08 -14.87 2.19
N PRO A 275 8.15 -14.94 3.54
CA PRO A 275 8.05 -13.74 4.36
C PRO A 275 9.20 -12.78 4.04
N LEU A 276 8.94 -11.50 4.27
CA LEU A 276 9.92 -10.43 4.12
C LEU A 276 11.06 -10.61 5.15
N ASN A 277 12.21 -9.99 4.86
CA ASN A 277 13.38 -10.09 5.70
C ASN A 277 13.42 -8.93 6.69
N GLN A 278 13.21 -9.22 7.98
CA GLN A 278 13.28 -8.23 9.07
C GLN A 278 14.65 -7.54 9.18
N SER A 279 15.71 -8.14 8.65
CA SER A 279 17.07 -7.60 8.69
C SER A 279 17.36 -6.57 7.58
N VAL A 280 16.47 -6.43 6.60
CA VAL A 280 16.63 -5.44 5.52
C VAL A 280 15.99 -4.13 5.97
N PRO A 281 16.75 -3.02 6.07
CA PRO A 281 16.19 -1.74 6.47
C PRO A 281 15.13 -1.28 5.46
N THR A 282 13.93 -1.05 5.95
CA THR A 282 12.86 -0.36 5.22
C THR A 282 12.99 1.13 5.55
N ARG A 283 13.98 1.79 4.93
CA ARG A 283 14.20 3.23 5.04
C ARG A 283 13.84 3.93 3.75
#